data_AF-A0A970FPX5-F1
#
_entry.id   AF-A0A970FPX5-F1
#
_cell.length_a   1.000
_cell.length_b   1.000
_cell.length_c   1.000
_cell.angle_alpha   90.00
_cell.angle_beta   90.00
_cell.angle_gamma   90.00
#
_symmetry.space_group_name_H-M   'P 1'
#
loop_
_entity.id
_entity.type
_entity.pdbx_description
1 polymer ?
#
loop_
_entity_poly.entity_id
_entity_poly.type
_entity_poly.pdbx_seq_one_letter_code
_entity_poly.pdbx_strand_id
1 'polypeptide(L)'
;MHSLFGGGSRSNLLCTLIADTTDLPVLQMQTELANYGAVLLSVVRLNTSAADQNRFAAIREPVCFFQPDPARMARYRLTHQRYCALEAKLLS
;
A
#
# COMPACT_ATOMS: atom_id res chain seq x y z
N MET A 1 -4.88 6.12 6.18
CA MET A 1 -3.50 5.83 5.74
C MET A 1 -3.45 4.38 5.28
N HIS A 2 -2.82 4.11 4.13
CA HIS A 2 -2.70 2.76 3.57
C HIS A 2 -1.24 2.32 3.46
N SER A 3 -0.91 1.16 4.02
CA SER A 3 0.36 0.49 3.77
C SER A 3 0.26 -0.30 2.47
N LEU A 4 1.13 -0.01 1.51
CA LEU A 4 1.19 -0.72 0.22
C LEU A 4 2.34 -1.73 0.20
N PHE A 5 2.01 -2.93 -0.26
CA PHE A 5 2.93 -4.05 -0.44
C PHE A 5 2.78 -4.63 -1.86
N GLY A 6 3.79 -5.39 -2.31
CA GLY A 6 3.78 -6.07 -3.61
C GLY A 6 4.46 -5.29 -4.72
N GLY A 7 4.43 -5.80 -5.96
CA GLY A 7 5.20 -5.21 -7.07
C GLY A 7 4.89 -3.74 -7.35
N GLY A 8 3.61 -3.34 -7.23
CA GLY A 8 3.18 -1.96 -7.42
C GLY A 8 3.77 -0.98 -6.39
N SER A 9 4.09 -1.44 -5.18
CA SER A 9 4.68 -0.57 -4.15
C SER A 9 6.11 -0.15 -4.48
N ARG A 10 6.79 -0.77 -5.45
CA ARG A 10 8.15 -0.35 -5.89
C ARG A 10 8.14 0.93 -6.73
N SER A 11 6.99 1.34 -7.25
CA SER A 11 6.88 2.52 -8.10
C SER A 11 6.38 3.71 -7.30
N ASN A 12 7.26 4.71 -7.12
CA ASN A 12 6.89 5.97 -6.47
C ASN A 12 5.72 6.65 -7.17
N LEU A 13 5.65 6.54 -8.50
CA LEU A 13 4.54 7.06 -9.29
C LEU A 13 3.23 6.37 -8.94
N LEU A 14 3.21 5.04 -8.86
CA LEU A 14 1.99 4.30 -8.47
C LEU A 14 1.58 4.61 -7.04
N CYS A 15 2.53 4.69 -6.10
CA CYS A 15 2.23 5.07 -4.71
C CYS A 15 1.64 6.48 -4.61
N THR A 16 2.17 7.43 -5.39
CA THR A 16 1.65 8.82 -5.47
C THR A 16 0.23 8.83 -6.05
N LEU A 17 0.01 8.12 -7.15
CA LEU A 17 -1.30 8.01 -7.79
C LEU A 17 -2.34 7.43 -6.84
N ILE A 18 -1.99 6.39 -6.08
CA ILE A 18 -2.91 5.79 -5.10
C ILE A 18 -3.22 6.80 -3.99
N ALA A 19 -2.23 7.51 -3.46
CA ALA A 19 -2.47 8.53 -2.44
C ALA A 19 -3.42 9.63 -2.94
N ASP A 20 -3.16 10.17 -4.14
CA ASP A 20 -3.94 11.27 -4.71
C ASP A 20 -5.36 10.83 -5.14
N THR A 21 -5.54 9.59 -5.59
CA THR A 21 -6.86 9.09 -6.05
C THR A 21 -7.73 8.61 -4.88
N THR A 22 -7.13 8.15 -3.79
CA THR A 22 -7.86 7.65 -2.61
C THR A 22 -8.03 8.70 -1.51
N ASP A 23 -7.41 9.88 -1.63
CA ASP A 23 -7.43 10.93 -0.60
C ASP A 23 -6.90 10.43 0.75
N LEU A 24 -5.95 9.49 0.70
CA LEU A 24 -5.40 8.86 1.89
C LEU A 24 -3.88 8.76 1.76
N PRO A 25 -3.13 9.11 2.81
CA PRO A 25 -1.68 8.96 2.79
C PRO A 25 -1.27 7.51 2.57
N VAL A 26 -0.21 7.31 1.80
CA VAL A 26 0.32 5.99 1.46
C VAL A 26 1.69 5.80 2.11
N LEU A 27 1.85 4.70 2.83
CA LEU A 27 3.15 4.19 3.26
C LEU A 27 3.60 3.12 2.28
N GLN A 28 4.71 3.39 1.59
CA GLN A 28 5.42 2.39 0.82
C GLN A 28 6.19 1.50 1.78
N MET A 29 5.84 0.22 1.81
CA MET A 29 6.54 -0.77 2.63
C MET A 29 7.56 -1.54 1.79
N GLN A 30 8.53 -2.16 2.46
CA GLN A 30 9.42 -3.12 1.80
C GLN A 30 8.62 -4.27 1.17
N THR A 31 9.11 -4.80 0.04
CA THR A 31 8.41 -5.85 -0.71
C THR A 31 8.41 -7.20 0.00
N GLU A 32 7.49 -8.10 -0.39
CA GLU A 32 7.39 -9.51 0.06
C GLU A 32 6.70 -9.81 1.41
N LEU A 33 5.68 -9.01 1.80
CA LEU A 33 4.94 -9.28 3.05
C LEU A 33 4.30 -10.68 3.11
N ALA A 34 3.79 -11.20 2.00
CA ALA A 34 3.13 -12.52 1.97
C ALA A 34 4.10 -13.65 2.30
N ASN A 35 5.26 -13.68 1.63
CA ASN A 35 6.34 -14.63 1.90
C ASN A 35 6.85 -14.48 3.34
N TYR A 36 6.93 -13.23 3.81
CA TYR A 36 7.33 -12.96 5.18
C TYR A 36 6.30 -13.43 6.23
N GLY A 37 5.01 -13.26 5.97
CA GLY A 37 3.94 -13.78 6.82
C GLY A 37 4.02 -15.29 6.98
N ALA A 38 4.37 -16.02 5.91
CA ALA A 38 4.59 -17.46 5.97
C ALA A 38 5.77 -17.83 6.87
N VAL A 39 6.88 -17.08 6.81
CA VAL A 39 8.03 -17.27 7.71
C VAL A 39 7.62 -17.02 9.17
N LEU A 40 6.88 -15.94 9.45
CA LEU A 40 6.41 -15.64 10.80
C LEU A 40 5.57 -16.77 11.40
N LEU A 41 4.60 -17.28 10.64
CA LEU A 41 3.74 -18.38 11.08
C LEU A 41 4.54 -19.67 11.32
N SER A 42 5.59 -19.89 10.54
CA SER A 42 6.47 -21.05 10.68
C SER A 42 7.35 -20.95 11.93
N VAL A 43 7.84 -19.76 12.28
CA VAL A 43 8.65 -19.53 13.49
C VAL A 43 7.83 -19.70 14.77
N VAL A 44 6.57 -19.23 14.79
CA VAL A 44 5.67 -19.42 15.94
C VAL A 44 5.44 -20.91 16.25
N ARG A 45 5.38 -21.76 15.22
CA ARG A 45 5.23 -23.21 15.36
C ARG A 45 6.46 -23.90 15.96
N LEU A 46 7.65 -23.32 15.82
CA LEU A 46 8.91 -23.94 16.24
C LEU A 46 9.26 -23.73 17.72
N ASN A 47 8.44 -22.98 18.48
CA ASN A 47 8.54 -22.83 19.94
C ASN A 47 9.97 -22.60 20.47
N THR A 48 10.80 -21.90 19.71
CA THR A 48 12.10 -21.45 20.20
C THR A 48 11.86 -20.26 21.11
N SER A 49 11.89 -20.56 22.40
CA SER A 49 11.85 -19.68 23.55
C SER A 49 12.75 -18.45 23.36
N ALA A 50 12.19 -17.34 22.91
CA ALA A 50 12.48 -15.98 23.34
C ALA A 50 11.69 -15.03 22.45
N ALA A 51 10.82 -14.26 23.10
CA ALA A 51 10.16 -13.10 22.54
C ALA A 51 11.19 -12.02 22.19
N ASP A 52 11.97 -12.25 21.15
CA ASP A 52 12.85 -11.21 20.59
C ASP A 52 11.98 -10.43 19.59
N GLN A 53 11.05 -9.64 20.14
CA GLN A 53 10.14 -8.76 19.39
C GLN A 53 10.89 -7.83 18.43
N ASN A 54 12.20 -7.68 18.64
CA ASN A 54 13.11 -6.82 17.92
C ASN A 54 13.66 -7.40 16.60
N ARG A 55 13.65 -8.73 16.41
CA ARG A 55 14.19 -9.38 15.19
C ARG A 55 13.42 -9.04 13.92
N PHE A 56 12.23 -8.49 14.09
CA PHE A 56 11.29 -8.19 13.02
C PHE A 56 11.01 -6.68 12.87
N ALA A 57 11.74 -5.83 13.61
CA ALA A 57 11.60 -4.38 13.57
C ALA A 57 11.99 -3.81 12.19
N ALA A 58 13.04 -4.35 11.57
CA ALA A 58 13.55 -3.91 10.26
C ALA A 58 12.53 -4.03 9.11
N ILE A 59 11.49 -4.85 9.27
CA ILE A 59 10.49 -5.16 8.22
C ILE A 59 9.24 -4.30 8.36
N ARG A 60 9.11 -3.58 9.49
CA ARG A 60 8.02 -2.64 9.74
C ARG A 60 8.36 -1.22 9.28
N GLU A 61 9.60 -0.96 8.87
CA GLU A 61 10.00 0.39 8.50
C GLU A 61 9.45 0.76 7.12
N PRO A 62 8.64 1.84 7.04
CA PRO A 62 8.22 2.36 5.75
C PRO A 62 9.45 2.89 5.00
N VAL A 63 9.51 2.57 3.71
CA VAL A 63 10.55 3.05 2.80
C VAL A 63 10.32 4.52 2.46
N CYS A 64 9.06 4.87 2.20
CA CYS A 64 8.68 6.23 1.85
C CYS A 64 7.22 6.48 2.22
N PHE A 65 6.89 7.76 2.34
CA PHE A 65 5.56 8.24 2.68
C PHE A 65 5.10 9.26 1.65
N PHE A 66 3.90 9.04 1.12
CA PHE A 66 3.31 9.85 0.06
C PHE A 66 2.03 10.51 0.60
N GLN A 67 2.05 11.84 0.67
CA GLN A 67 0.88 12.62 1.02
C GLN A 67 0.04 12.92 -0.23
N PRO A 68 -1.30 12.89 -0.14
CA PRO A 68 -2.16 13.35 -1.22
C PRO A 68 -1.89 14.83 -1.53
N ASP A 69 -1.81 15.16 -2.81
CA ASP A 69 -1.75 16.55 -3.27
C ASP A 69 -3.15 17.06 -3.60
N PRO A 70 -3.65 18.09 -2.90
CA PRO A 70 -4.99 18.64 -3.12
C PRO A 70 -5.28 19.03 -4.58
N ALA A 71 -4.29 19.56 -5.30
CA ALA A 71 -4.46 19.96 -6.68
C ALA A 71 -4.57 18.75 -7.63
N ARG A 72 -3.85 17.65 -7.33
CA ARG A 72 -3.97 16.39 -8.09
C ARG A 72 -5.27 15.66 -7.75
N MET A 73 -5.66 15.60 -6.49
CA MET A 73 -6.92 15.02 -6.04
C MET A 73 -8.13 15.63 -6.74
N ALA A 74 -8.19 16.97 -6.83
CA ALA A 74 -9.27 17.66 -7.53
C ALA A 74 -9.37 17.22 -9.01
N ARG A 75 -8.23 17.05 -9.69
CA ARG A 75 -8.19 16.53 -11.07
C ARG A 75 -8.65 15.08 -11.14
N TYR A 76 -8.20 14.22 -10.23
CA TYR A 76 -8.60 12.81 -10.23
C TYR A 76 -10.08 12.60 -9.91
N ARG A 77 -10.69 13.43 -9.05
CA ARG A 77 -12.14 13.41 -8.81
C ARG A 77 -12.94 13.67 -10.09
N LEU A 78 -12.53 14.65 -10.91
CA LEU A 78 -13.16 14.91 -12.20
C LEU A 78 -12.97 13.74 -13.18
N THR A 79 -11.77 13.14 -13.21
CA THR A 79 -11.50 11.97 -14.04
C THR A 79 -12.32 10.75 -13.60
N HIS A 80 -12.48 10.53 -12.30
CA HIS A 80 -13.29 9.44 -11.75
C HIS A 80 -14.77 9.60 -12.14
N GLN A 81 -15.32 10.82 -12.07
CA GLN A 81 -16.69 11.10 -12.54
C GLN A 81 -16.87 10.73 -14.03
N ARG A 82 -15.87 11.05 -14.87
CA ARG A 82 -15.89 10.66 -16.30
C ARG A 82 -15.81 9.15 -16.47
N TYR A 83 -14.97 8.48 -15.69
CA TYR A 83 -14.85 7.02 -15.69
C TYR A 83 -16.20 6.35 -15.37
N CYS A 84 -16.86 6.74 -14.26
CA CYS A 84 -18.16 6.18 -13.88
C CYS A 84 -19.24 6.46 -14.94
N ALA A 85 -19.23 7.64 -15.57
CA ALA A 85 -20.17 7.96 -16.65
C ALA A 85 -19.95 7.10 -17.90
N LEU A 86 -18.70 6.73 -18.20
CA LEU A 86 -18.38 5.81 -19.29
C LEU A 86 -18.75 4.37 -18.95
N GLU A 87 -18.43 3.92 -17.74
CA GLU A 87 -18.80 2.61 -17.23
C GLU A 87 -20.32 2.38 -17.29
N ALA A 88 -21.11 3.35 -16.81
CA ALA A 88 -22.57 3.27 -16.89
C ALA A 88 -23.10 3.17 -18.33
N LYS A 89 -22.46 3.82 -19.30
CA LYS A 89 -22.83 3.73 -20.73
C LYS A 89 -22.48 2.37 -21.35
N LEU A 90 -21.43 1.72 -20.86
CA LEU A 90 -20.97 0.43 -21.39
C LEU A 90 -21.71 -0.76 -20.74
N LEU A 91 -22.27 -0.56 -19.55
CA LEU A 91 -22.99 -1.58 -18.77
C LEU A 91 -24.52 -1.42 -18.79
N SER A 92 -25.05 -0.45 -19.56
CA SER A 92 -26.50 -0.32 -19.86
C SER A 92 -26.84 -0.91 -21.22
#